data_AF-A0A967W6H2-F1
#
_entry.id   AF-A0A967W6H2-F1
#
_cell.length_a   1.000
_cell.length_b   1.000
_cell.length_c   1.000
_cell.angle_alpha   90.00
_cell.angle_beta   90.00
_cell.angle_gamma   90.00
#
_symmetry.space_group_name_H-M   'P 1'
#
loop_
_entity.id
_entity.type
_entity.pdbx_description
1 polymer ?
#
loop_
_entity_poly.entity_id
_entity_poly.type
_entity_poly.pdbx_seq_one_letter_code
_entity_poly.pdbx_strand_id
1 'polypeptide(L)'
;MTILADDSHVMLKTRELCEAIAGHPEYRDLLEKVERFLDDEAAKLQFQSVQERGEELQQKQSVGVELSDGEVRDFEAARDALLGNAIAKEFLDAQQSL
;
A
#
# COMPACT_ATOMS: atom_id res chain seq x y z
N MET A 1 -4.94 -19.89 32.16
CA MET A 1 -5.63 -20.03 30.87
C MET A 1 -4.55 -20.11 29.81
N THR A 2 -4.32 -21.30 29.26
CA THR A 2 -3.03 -21.72 28.66
C THR A 2 -3.11 -21.89 27.14
N ILE A 3 -4.23 -21.50 26.54
CA ILE A 3 -4.52 -21.68 25.10
C ILE A 3 -3.62 -20.83 24.19
N LEU A 4 -3.04 -19.74 24.70
CA LEU A 4 -2.11 -18.88 23.96
C LEU A 4 -0.66 -19.03 24.47
N ALA A 5 -0.36 -20.06 25.26
CA ALA A 5 1.03 -20.39 25.56
C ALA A 5 1.75 -20.77 24.26
N ASP A 6 3.02 -20.43 24.13
CA ASP A 6 3.78 -20.57 22.88
C ASP A 6 3.83 -22.04 22.38
N ASP A 7 3.84 -22.98 23.31
CA ASP A 7 3.83 -24.43 23.07
C ASP A 7 2.42 -25.04 22.98
N SER A 8 1.37 -24.22 23.11
CA SER A 8 0.00 -24.69 22.99
C SER A 8 -0.28 -25.19 21.57
N HIS A 9 -1.18 -26.18 21.46
CA HIS A 9 -1.61 -26.71 20.18
C HIS A 9 -2.17 -25.62 19.24
N VAL A 10 -2.80 -24.58 19.79
CA VAL A 10 -3.30 -23.44 19.01
C VAL A 10 -2.14 -22.65 18.41
N MET A 11 -1.14 -22.28 19.21
CA MET A 11 0.02 -21.54 18.71
C MET A 11 0.85 -22.34 17.70
N LEU A 12 0.99 -23.65 17.89
CA LEU A 12 1.63 -24.52 16.89
C LEU A 12 0.90 -24.47 15.55
N LYS A 13 -0.43 -24.62 15.54
CA LYS A 13 -1.23 -24.57 14.30
C LYS A 13 -1.23 -23.19 13.65
N THR A 14 -1.21 -22.12 14.45
CA THR A 14 -1.04 -20.76 13.93
C THR A 14 0.30 -20.59 13.25
N ARG A 15 1.38 -21.12 13.83
CA ARG A 15 2.73 -21.06 13.22
C ARG A 15 2.79 -21.83 11.90
N GLU A 16 2.23 -23.04 11.86
CA GLU A 16 2.11 -23.83 10.63
C GLU A 16 1.35 -23.06 9.53
N LEU A 17 0.25 -22.37 9.88
CA LEU A 17 -0.49 -21.53 8.94
C LEU A 17 0.34 -20.35 8.44
N CYS A 18 1.01 -19.62 9.33
CA CYS A 18 1.88 -18.51 8.95
C CYS A 18 3.02 -18.97 8.04
N GLU A 19 3.64 -20.11 8.33
CA GLU A 19 4.68 -20.72 7.48
C GLU A 19 4.13 -21.10 6.10
N ALA A 20 2.91 -21.66 6.04
CA ALA A 20 2.27 -21.98 4.77
C ALA A 20 1.96 -20.73 3.93
N ILE A 21 1.49 -19.64 4.56
CA ILE A 21 1.23 -18.36 3.89
C ILE A 21 2.55 -17.75 3.40
N ALA A 22 3.57 -17.65 4.25
CA ALA A 22 4.88 -17.12 3.88
C ALA A 22 5.60 -17.98 2.81
N GLY A 23 5.27 -19.27 2.76
CA GLY A 23 5.74 -20.22 1.76
C GLY A 23 5.02 -20.13 0.41
N HIS A 24 3.84 -19.52 0.37
CA HIS A 24 3.00 -19.48 -0.83
C HIS A 24 3.64 -18.63 -1.93
N PRO A 25 3.78 -19.13 -3.18
CA PRO A 25 4.44 -18.40 -4.26
C PRO A 25 3.84 -17.02 -4.50
N GLU A 26 2.51 -16.94 -4.55
CA GLU A 26 1.81 -15.66 -4.77
C GLU A 26 2.09 -14.64 -3.65
N TYR A 27 2.20 -15.08 -2.40
CA TYR A 27 2.52 -14.18 -1.29
C TYR A 27 3.95 -13.64 -1.43
N ARG A 28 4.89 -14.48 -1.86
CA ARG A 28 6.29 -14.06 -2.11
C ARG A 28 6.38 -13.08 -3.28
N ASP A 29 5.68 -13.35 -4.37
CA ASP A 29 5.63 -12.46 -5.54
C ASP A 29 5.04 -11.09 -5.17
N LEU A 30 4.03 -11.05 -4.30
CA LEU A 30 3.44 -9.81 -3.79
C LEU A 30 4.41 -9.08 -2.86
N LEU A 31 5.09 -9.80 -1.97
CA LEU A 31 6.10 -9.23 -1.06
C LEU A 31 7.27 -8.63 -1.83
N GLU A 32 7.78 -9.29 -2.87
CA GLU A 32 8.88 -8.77 -3.70
C GLU A 32 8.51 -7.44 -4.38
N LYS A 33 7.27 -7.29 -4.86
CA LYS A 33 6.78 -6.02 -5.42
C LYS A 33 6.77 -4.91 -4.36
N VAL A 34 6.40 -5.23 -3.13
CA VAL A 34 6.45 -4.28 -2.01
C VAL A 34 7.88 -3.90 -1.67
N GLU A 35 8.79 -4.87 -1.56
CA GLU A 35 10.21 -4.61 -1.29
C GLU A 35 10.85 -3.73 -2.39
N ARG A 36 10.57 -4.03 -3.66
CA ARG A 36 11.05 -3.24 -4.80
C ARG A 36 10.59 -1.79 -4.74
N PHE A 37 9.36 -1.55 -4.30
CA PHE A 37 8.86 -0.19 -4.08
C PHE A 37 9.52 0.49 -2.88
N LEU A 38 9.74 -0.24 -1.77
CA LEU A 38 10.42 0.29 -0.59
C LEU A 38 11.87 0.70 -0.90
N ASP A 39 12.52 0.04 -1.86
CA ASP A 39 13.87 0.36 -2.31
C ASP A 39 13.93 1.49 -3.38
N ASP A 40 12.80 1.89 -3.96
CA ASP A 40 12.73 2.96 -4.97
C ASP A 40 12.28 4.29 -4.35
N GLU A 41 13.25 5.16 -4.03
CA GLU A 41 13.00 6.50 -3.47
C GLU A 41 12.13 7.39 -4.37
N ALA A 42 12.25 7.27 -5.69
CA ALA A 42 11.48 8.10 -6.61
C ALA A 42 10.00 7.69 -6.61
N ALA A 43 9.72 6.39 -6.63
CA ALA A 43 8.37 5.84 -6.52
C ALA A 43 7.74 6.19 -5.17
N LYS A 44 8.51 6.11 -4.07
CA LYS A 44 8.04 6.50 -2.72
C LYS A 44 7.66 7.99 -2.66
N LEU A 45 8.52 8.87 -3.17
CA LEU A 45 8.24 10.31 -3.19
C LEU A 45 7.02 10.65 -4.06
N GLN A 46 6.86 10.00 -5.21
CA GLN A 46 5.68 10.15 -6.06
C GLN A 46 4.40 9.71 -5.32
N PHE A 47 4.44 8.54 -4.68
CA PHE A 47 3.31 8.01 -3.92
C PHE A 47 2.92 8.94 -2.77
N GLN A 48 3.90 9.38 -1.96
CA GLN A 48 3.69 10.33 -0.86
C GLN A 48 3.09 11.64 -1.36
N SER A 49 3.63 12.22 -2.44
CA SER A 49 3.10 13.47 -3.00
C SER A 49 1.64 13.33 -3.46
N VAL A 50 1.22 12.18 -4.00
CA VAL A 50 -0.17 11.95 -4.39
C VAL A 50 -1.07 11.81 -3.16
N GLN A 51 -0.62 11.10 -2.12
CA GLN A 51 -1.37 10.98 -0.86
C GLN A 51 -1.58 12.34 -0.20
N GLU A 52 -0.52 13.13 -0.04
CA GLU A 52 -0.58 14.45 0.60
C GLU A 52 -1.54 15.40 -0.15
N ARG A 53 -1.45 15.44 -1.48
CA ARG A 53 -2.38 16.24 -2.31
C ARG A 53 -3.81 15.74 -2.17
N GLY A 54 -4.02 14.42 -2.17
CA GLY A 54 -5.34 13.82 -1.99
C GLY A 54 -5.97 14.18 -0.64
N GLU A 55 -5.18 14.08 0.44
CA GLU A 55 -5.60 14.47 1.79
C GLU A 55 -5.95 15.96 1.88
N GLU A 56 -5.15 16.84 1.27
CA GLU A 56 -5.43 18.28 1.22
C GLU A 56 -6.75 18.58 0.51
N LEU A 57 -7.00 17.95 -0.65
CA LEU A 57 -8.25 18.12 -1.39
C LEU A 57 -9.45 17.56 -0.60
N GLN A 58 -9.30 16.39 0.01
CA GLN A 58 -10.33 15.79 0.85
C GLN A 58 -10.66 16.68 2.06
N GLN A 59 -9.63 17.25 2.71
CA GLN A 59 -9.81 18.17 3.82
C GLN A 59 -10.63 19.39 3.38
N LYS A 60 -10.25 20.06 2.28
CA LYS A 60 -10.98 21.20 1.73
C LYS A 60 -12.45 20.86 1.46
N GLN A 61 -12.72 19.73 0.80
CA GLN A 61 -14.10 19.29 0.55
C GLN A 61 -14.87 19.02 1.84
N SER A 62 -14.24 18.40 2.84
CA SER A 62 -14.90 18.08 4.13
C SER A 62 -15.33 19.31 4.93
N VAL A 63 -14.62 20.43 4.77
CA VAL A 63 -14.98 21.72 5.39
C VAL A 63 -15.80 22.62 4.47
N GLY A 64 -16.23 22.11 3.30
CA GLY A 64 -17.06 22.82 2.34
C GLY A 64 -16.34 23.91 1.53
N VAL A 65 -15.01 23.85 1.45
CA VAL A 65 -14.21 24.72 0.58
C VAL A 65 -14.26 24.17 -0.84
N GLU A 66 -14.64 25.02 -1.79
CA GLU A 66 -14.66 24.70 -3.21
C GLU A 66 -13.23 24.50 -3.74
N LEU A 67 -13.02 23.41 -4.50
CA LEU A 67 -11.73 23.12 -5.14
C LEU A 67 -11.63 23.87 -6.45
N SER A 68 -10.47 24.46 -6.73
CA SER A 68 -10.22 25.07 -8.03
C SER A 68 -9.90 24.01 -9.09
N ASP A 69 -10.21 24.31 -10.36
CA ASP A 69 -9.84 23.47 -11.50
C ASP A 69 -8.33 23.24 -11.61
N GLY A 70 -7.51 24.16 -11.08
CA GLY A 70 -6.05 24.03 -11.07
C GLY A 70 -5.60 22.94 -10.09
N GLU A 71 -6.14 22.97 -8.87
CA GLU A 71 -5.84 21.98 -7.83
C GLU A 71 -6.24 20.56 -8.23
N VAL A 72 -7.43 20.41 -8.85
CA VAL A 72 -7.89 19.11 -9.36
C VAL A 72 -6.98 18.61 -10.47
N ARG A 73 -6.63 19.47 -11.44
CA ARG A 73 -5.71 19.11 -12.54
C ARG A 73 -4.31 18.72 -12.04
N ASP A 74 -3.79 19.44 -11.06
CA ASP A 74 -2.48 19.16 -10.48
C ASP A 74 -2.45 17.84 -9.71
N PHE A 75 -3.55 17.47 -9.05
CA PHE A 75 -3.70 16.15 -8.44
C PHE A 75 -3.82 15.04 -9.50
N GLU A 76 -4.66 15.22 -10.52
CA GLU A 76 -4.84 14.24 -11.59
C GLU A 76 -3.53 13.98 -12.35
N ALA A 77 -2.76 15.02 -12.66
CA ALA A 77 -1.46 14.88 -13.29
C ALA A 77 -0.47 14.09 -12.42
N ALA A 78 -0.43 14.35 -11.11
CA ALA A 78 0.41 13.60 -10.19
C ALA A 78 -0.01 12.14 -10.07
N ARG A 79 -1.33 11.87 -10.01
CA ARG A 79 -1.91 10.53 -10.00
C ARG A 79 -1.56 9.76 -11.28
N ASP A 80 -1.73 10.39 -12.43
CA ASP A 80 -1.46 9.74 -13.72
C ASP A 80 0.04 9.44 -13.88
N ALA A 81 0.92 10.31 -13.39
CA ALA A 81 2.35 10.06 -13.33
C ALA A 81 2.71 8.88 -12.41
N LEU A 82 2.06 8.77 -11.25
CA LEU A 82 2.21 7.63 -10.33
C LEU A 82 1.77 6.32 -10.99
N LEU A 83 0.61 6.30 -11.64
CA LEU A 83 0.10 5.12 -12.35
C LEU A 83 0.93 4.76 -13.59
N GLY A 84 1.64 5.72 -14.15
CA GLY A 84 2.63 5.51 -15.22
C GLY A 84 3.96 4.95 -14.74
N ASN A 85 4.28 5.04 -13.44
CA ASN A 85 5.46 4.42 -12.85
C ASN A 85 5.20 2.93 -12.58
N ALA A 86 5.91 2.05 -13.28
CA ALA A 86 5.72 0.60 -13.18
C ALA A 86 5.92 0.09 -11.75
N ILE A 87 6.91 0.59 -11.00
CA ILE A 87 7.20 0.14 -9.63
C ILE A 87 6.08 0.57 -8.68
N ALA A 88 5.62 1.81 -8.79
CA ALA A 88 4.50 2.31 -7.99
C ALA A 88 3.19 1.57 -8.32
N LYS A 89 2.94 1.30 -9.61
CA LYS A 89 1.77 0.54 -10.05
C LYS A 89 1.80 -0.90 -9.55
N GLU A 90 2.92 -1.60 -9.70
CA GLU A 90 3.10 -2.96 -9.20
C GLU A 90 2.87 -3.04 -7.68
N PHE A 91 3.30 -2.02 -6.93
CA PHE A 91 3.03 -1.89 -5.50
C PHE A 91 1.55 -1.67 -5.17
N LEU A 92 0.87 -0.77 -5.88
CA LEU A 92 -0.57 -0.53 -5.70
C LEU A 92 -1.39 -1.81 -5.97
N ASP A 93 -1.07 -2.50 -7.06
CA ASP A 93 -1.72 -3.77 -7.42
C ASP A 93 -1.44 -4.86 -6.36
N ALA A 94 -0.21 -4.88 -5.81
CA ALA A 94 0.16 -5.80 -4.74
C ALA A 94 -0.58 -5.51 -3.43
N GLN A 95 -0.72 -4.24 -3.03
CA GLN A 95 -1.48 -3.84 -1.85
C GLN A 95 -2.97 -4.22 -1.93
N GLN A 96 -3.57 -4.19 -3.12
CA GLN A 96 -4.98 -4.57 -3.29
C GLN A 96 -5.19 -6.09 -3.19
N SER A 97 -4.14 -6.87 -3.44
CA SER A 97 -4.20 -8.34 -3.52
C SER A 97 -3.76 -9.04 -2.23
N LEU A 98 -3.08 -8.33 -1.33
CA LEU A 98 -2.67 -8.76 0.01
C LEU A 98 -3.82 -8.61 1.03
#